data_AF-W4GNX2-F1
#
_entry.id   AF-W4GNX2-F1
#
_cell.length_a   1.000
_cell.length_b   1.000
_cell.length_c   1.000
_cell.angle_alpha   90.00
_cell.angle_beta   90.00
_cell.angle_gamma   90.00
#
_symmetry.space_group_name_H-M   'P 1'
#
loop_
_entity.id
_entity.type
_entity.pdbx_description
1 polymer ?
#
loop_
_entity_poly.entity_id
_entity_poly.type
_entity_poly.pdbx_seq_one_letter_code
_entity_poly.pdbx_strand_id
1 'polypeptide(L)'
;MSTTSLLSTLPEPFINGSITYLVLTIVTIVVGFFARVTGKVDKEHASIFILFSAMTGFCLWIFWACCWLHQWHVLIVPTAINE
;
A
#
# COMPACT_ATOMS: atom_id res chain seq x y z
N MET A 1 24.25 -16.23 -1.65
CA MET A 1 22.86 -16.40 -1.17
C MET A 1 21.97 -15.68 -2.18
N SER A 2 21.40 -16.41 -3.12
CA SER A 2 20.68 -15.84 -4.27
C SER A 2 19.34 -15.27 -3.81
N THR A 3 19.10 -13.99 -4.11
CA THR A 3 17.93 -13.20 -3.72
C THR A 3 16.58 -13.82 -4.11
N THR A 4 16.57 -14.77 -5.05
CA THR A 4 15.39 -15.49 -5.52
C THR A 4 14.78 -16.44 -4.47
N SER A 5 15.55 -16.94 -3.50
CA SER A 5 15.02 -17.87 -2.48
C SER A 5 14.34 -17.19 -1.29
N LEU A 6 14.51 -15.88 -1.09
CA LEU A 6 13.82 -15.13 -0.03
C LEU A 6 12.37 -14.78 -0.43
N LEU A 7 12.14 -14.55 -1.72
CA LEU A 7 10.81 -14.22 -2.23
C LEU A 7 9.85 -15.41 -2.16
N SER A 8 10.35 -16.64 -2.29
CA SER A 8 9.55 -17.88 -2.21
C SER A 8 9.05 -18.22 -0.81
N THR A 9 9.57 -17.56 0.23
CA THR A 9 9.20 -17.82 1.63
C THR A 9 8.15 -16.84 2.15
N LEU A 10 7.87 -15.77 1.40
CA LEU A 10 6.86 -14.79 1.77
C LEU A 10 5.47 -15.25 1.31
N PRO A 11 4.44 -15.16 2.17
CA PRO A 11 3.09 -15.55 1.81
C PRO A 11 2.56 -14.69 0.65
N GLU A 12 2.02 -15.35 -0.38
CA GLU A 12 1.39 -14.72 -1.55
C GLU A 12 0.46 -13.52 -1.25
N PRO A 13 -0.43 -13.56 -0.22
CA PRO A 13 -1.28 -12.41 0.10
C PRO A 13 -0.50 -11.16 0.52
N PHE A 14 0.66 -11.32 1.16
CA PHE A 14 1.50 -10.18 1.54
C PHE A 14 2.11 -9.49 0.31
N ILE A 15 2.56 -10.31 -0.65
CA ILE A 15 3.12 -9.83 -1.93
C ILE A 15 2.03 -9.12 -2.74
N ASN A 16 0.87 -9.75 -2.93
CA ASN A 16 -0.23 -9.19 -3.71
C ASN A 16 -0.76 -7.89 -3.10
N GLY A 17 -0.94 -7.82 -1.79
CA GLY A 17 -1.39 -6.58 -1.15
C GLY A 17 -0.35 -5.46 -1.26
N SER A 18 0.94 -5.75 -1.07
CA SER A 18 2.01 -4.75 -1.24
C SER A 18 2.07 -4.20 -2.67
N ILE A 19 1.94 -5.07 -3.68
CA ILE A 19 1.86 -4.66 -5.09
C ILE A 19 0.63 -3.77 -5.32
N THR A 20 -0.51 -4.13 -4.74
CA THR A 20 -1.77 -3.37 -4.90
C THR A 20 -1.64 -1.94 -4.39
N TYR A 21 -1.13 -1.74 -3.17
CA TYR A 21 -0.94 -0.39 -2.62
C TYR A 21 0.10 0.42 -3.41
N LEU A 22 1.15 -0.23 -3.92
CA LEU A 22 2.14 0.41 -4.78
C LEU A 22 1.50 0.88 -6.10
N VAL A 23 0.72 0.03 -6.76
CA VAL A 23 0.02 0.37 -8.02
C VAL A 23 -0.98 1.51 -7.79
N LEU A 24 -1.78 1.47 -6.74
CA LEU A 24 -2.74 2.53 -6.42
C LEU A 24 -2.05 3.89 -6.15
N THR A 25 -0.90 3.86 -5.48
CA THR A 25 -0.10 5.06 -5.23
C THR A 25 0.47 5.63 -6.54
N ILE A 26 0.99 4.78 -7.43
CA ILE A 26 1.49 5.22 -8.73
C ILE A 26 0.36 5.80 -9.58
N VAL A 27 -0.80 5.16 -9.63
CA VAL A 27 -1.97 5.64 -10.39
C VAL A 27 -2.39 7.02 -9.90
N THR A 28 -2.46 7.25 -8.59
CA THR A 28 -2.85 8.55 -8.03
C THR A 28 -1.81 9.64 -8.32
N ILE A 29 -0.51 9.33 -8.28
CA ILE A 29 0.55 10.24 -8.71
C ILE A 29 0.41 10.61 -10.19
N VAL A 30 0.18 9.62 -11.06
CA VAL A 30 0.00 9.82 -12.50
C VAL A 30 -1.20 10.73 -12.78
N VAL A 31 -2.33 10.53 -12.08
CA VAL A 31 -3.50 11.41 -12.16
C VAL A 31 -3.15 12.84 -11.76
N GLY A 32 -2.36 13.03 -10.69
CA GLY A 32 -1.86 14.35 -10.28
C GLY A 32 -1.00 15.03 -11.36
N PHE A 33 -0.15 14.27 -12.04
CA PHE A 33 0.62 14.78 -13.19
C PHE A 33 -0.26 15.16 -14.38
N PHE A 34 -1.23 14.32 -14.74
CA PHE A 34 -2.17 14.65 -15.83
C PHE A 34 -3.04 15.88 -15.50
N ALA A 35 -3.46 16.03 -14.25
CA ALA A 35 -4.20 17.21 -13.79
C ALA A 35 -3.37 18.49 -13.95
N ARG A 36 -2.06 18.42 -13.69
CA ARG A 36 -1.11 19.51 -13.94
C ARG A 36 -0.94 19.82 -15.42
N VAL A 37 -0.75 18.81 -16.27
CA VAL A 37 -0.55 19.00 -17.72
C VAL A 37 -1.78 19.58 -18.39
N THR A 38 -2.98 19.22 -17.92
CA THR A 38 -4.26 19.71 -18.46
C THR A 38 -4.53 21.18 -18.07
N GLY A 39 -3.71 21.78 -17.19
CA GLY A 39 -3.86 23.18 -16.76
C GLY A 39 -5.10 23.44 -15.91
N LYS A 40 -5.80 22.38 -15.45
CA LYS A 40 -7.00 22.49 -14.62
C LYS A 40 -6.68 22.84 -13.16
N VAL A 41 -5.44 22.64 -12.73
CA VAL A 41 -4.98 22.81 -11.35
C VAL A 41 -3.71 23.64 -11.35
N ASP A 42 -3.63 24.61 -10.42
CA ASP A 42 -2.43 25.42 -10.23
C ASP A 42 -1.20 24.53 -9.91
N LYS A 43 -0.01 24.99 -10.31
CA LYS A 43 1.25 24.25 -10.12
C LYS A 43 1.50 23.94 -8.65
N GLU A 44 1.16 24.85 -7.74
CA GLU A 44 1.36 24.67 -6.30
C GLU A 44 0.43 23.58 -5.76
N HIS A 45 -0.85 23.64 -6.09
CA HIS A 45 -1.84 22.65 -5.69
C HIS A 45 -1.55 21.26 -6.25
N ALA A 46 -1.10 21.17 -7.50
CA ALA A 46 -0.72 19.90 -8.11
C ALA A 46 0.51 19.27 -7.43
N SER A 47 1.50 20.09 -7.05
CA SER A 47 2.69 19.61 -6.34
C SER A 47 2.36 19.10 -4.94
N ILE A 48 1.49 19.81 -4.22
CA ILE A 48 0.98 19.39 -2.90
C ILE A 48 0.23 18.06 -3.05
N PHE A 49 -0.67 17.95 -4.04
CA PHE A 49 -1.44 16.73 -4.27
C PHE A 49 -0.55 15.51 -4.51
N ILE A 50 0.49 15.63 -5.35
CA ILE A 50 1.42 14.53 -5.63
C ILE A 50 2.17 14.10 -4.36
N LEU A 51 2.63 15.06 -3.55
CA LEU A 51 3.32 14.76 -2.30
C LEU A 51 2.41 14.05 -1.29
N PHE A 52 1.19 14.58 -1.10
CA PHE A 52 0.20 13.99 -0.20
C PHE A 52 -0.23 12.61 -0.67
N SER A 53 -0.41 12.39 -1.97
CA SER A 53 -0.72 11.09 -2.56
C SER A 53 0.36 10.05 -2.24
N ALA A 54 1.64 10.40 -2.36
CA ALA A 54 2.74 9.52 -2.00
C ALA A 54 2.78 9.22 -0.49
N MET A 55 2.60 10.24 0.37
CA MET A 55 2.57 10.05 1.83
C MET A 55 1.38 9.19 2.27
N THR A 56 0.19 9.46 1.74
CA THR A 56 -1.02 8.66 2.03
C THR A 56 -0.85 7.23 1.55
N GLY A 57 -0.32 7.00 0.35
CA GLY A 57 -0.04 5.67 -0.17
C GLY A 57 0.89 4.86 0.75
N PHE A 58 1.97 5.49 1.22
CA PHE A 58 2.90 4.88 2.17
C PHE A 58 2.27 4.61 3.54
N CYS A 59 1.53 5.57 4.10
CA CYS A 59 0.85 5.41 5.38
C CYS A 59 -0.20 4.28 5.35
N LEU A 60 -1.00 4.21 4.28
CA LEU A 60 -2.00 3.15 4.10
C LEU A 60 -1.34 1.78 3.94
N TRP A 61 -0.22 1.71 3.20
CA TRP A 61 0.53 0.47 3.06
C TRP A 61 1.10 -0.01 4.40
N ILE A 62 1.73 0.87 5.20
CA ILE A 62 2.23 0.50 6.53
C ILE A 62 1.11 0.02 7.43
N PHE A 63 -0.01 0.76 7.48
CA PHE A 63 -1.14 0.39 8.35
C PHE A 63 -1.68 -1.00 7.99
N TRP A 64 -1.88 -1.26 6.69
CA TRP A 64 -2.30 -2.57 6.21
C TRP A 64 -1.27 -3.67 6.49
N ALA A 65 0.02 -3.40 6.24
CA ALA A 65 1.10 -4.35 6.50
C ALA A 65 1.19 -4.73 7.97
N CYS A 66 1.00 -3.77 8.89
CA CYS A 66 0.92 -4.02 10.33
C CYS A 66 -0.28 -4.92 10.69
N CYS A 67 -1.46 -4.65 10.14
CA CYS A 67 -2.63 -5.50 10.34
C CYS A 67 -2.41 -6.93 9.84
N TRP A 68 -1.78 -7.08 8.66
CA TRP A 68 -1.46 -8.39 8.10
C TRP A 68 -0.42 -9.13 8.96
N LEU A 69 0.65 -8.44 9.37
CA LEU A 69 1.70 -9.04 10.20
C LEU A 69 1.16 -9.50 11.56
N HIS A 70 0.21 -8.75 12.14
CA HIS A 70 -0.46 -9.14 13.38
C HIS A 70 -1.19 -10.50 13.26
N GLN A 71 -1.67 -10.85 12.06
CA GLN A 71 -2.39 -12.10 11.79
C GLN A 71 -1.48 -13.24 11.27
N TRP A 72 -0.20 -13.00 10.97
CA TRP A 72 0.63 -14.02 10.31
C TRP A 72 1.01 -15.19 11.23
N HIS A 73 1.23 -14.91 12.52
CA HIS A 73 1.49 -15.92 13.55
C HIS A 73 0.57 -15.69 14.75
N VAL A 74 -0.71 -16.02 14.57
CA VAL A 74 -1.75 -15.83 15.59
C VAL A 74 -1.46 -16.70 16.82
N LEU A 75 -1.31 -16.04 17.97
CA LEU A 75 -1.14 -16.68 19.28
C LEU A 75 -2.47 -16.93 19.99
N ILE A 76 -3.49 -16.14 19.65
CA ILE A 76 -4.80 -16.13 20.31
C ILE A 76 -5.85 -16.45 19.25
N VAL A 77 -6.47 -17.62 19.36
CA VAL A 77 -7.55 -18.05 18.46
C VAL A 77 -8.89 -17.77 19.15
N PRO A 78 -9.90 -17.22 18.46
CA PRO A 78 -11.22 -17.01 19.05
C PRO A 78 -11.86 -18.34 19.42
N THR A 79 -12.25 -18.50 20.68
CA THR A 79 -13.05 -19.65 21.14
C THR A 79 -14.52 -19.31 20.93
N ALA A 80 -15.18 -19.99 19.98
CA ALA A 80 -16.63 -19.89 19.85
C ALA A 80 -17.27 -20.52 21.09
N ILE A 81 -17.94 -19.70 21.91
CA ILE A 81 -18.86 -20.19 22.93
C ILE A 81 -20.14 -20.48 22.16
N ASN A 82 -20.29 -21.72 21.70
CA ASN A 82 -21.55 -22.18 21.12
C ASN A 82 -22.59 -22.20 22.25
N GLU A 83 -23.68 -21.43 22.10
CA GLU A 83 -24.93 -21.69 22.82
C GLU A 83 -25.62 -22.94 22.26
#